data_AF-A0A7F8Q5C2-F1
#
_entry.id   AF-A0A7F8Q5C2-F1
#
_cell.length_a   1.000
_cell.length_b   1.000
_cell.length_c   1.000
_cell.angle_alpha   90.00
_cell.angle_beta   90.00
_cell.angle_gamma   90.00
#
_symmetry.space_group_name_H-M   'P 1'
#
loop_
_entity.id
_entity.type
_entity.pdbx_description
1 polymer ?
#
loop_
_entity_poly.entity_id
_entity_poly.type
_entity_poly.pdbx_seq_one_letter_code
_entity_poly.pdbx_strand_id
1 'polypeptide(L)'
;MGHAHLESGGARSRRDLCFDQAAVFIEDAIQYRSINHRMDARSMGLYRLYYSNVSQWILSFTIFLILFLAFIETPSSLTSTADVRYRSAPWDPPCGLTESVEVLCLLVFVADVSVKSYLVGWAQFRMNLWLLAYLGVLVVSLMDWIVSLSLVCQEPLRIRRLLRPFFLMQNSSLMKKTLKCIRSSLPEMASVLLLLVVHLCVFTMFGMLLFTGEKGDGQDRERLMYFHNLPEALTSLLVLLTTANNPDVMTPAYSKNRAYAIFFIVFTLIGEFRQICRGPLGQDPAPDGKITNAQM
;
A
#
# COMPACT_ATOMS: atom_id res chain seq x y z
N MET A 1 -53.73 5.21 39.66
CA MET A 1 -52.75 6.31 39.42
C MET A 1 -51.33 5.83 39.05
N GLY A 2 -50.90 4.60 39.38
CA GLY A 2 -49.55 4.12 39.02
C GLY A 2 -49.31 3.82 37.52
N HIS A 3 -50.34 3.45 36.76
CA HIS A 3 -50.20 3.11 35.33
C HIS A 3 -49.85 4.32 34.44
N ALA A 4 -50.43 5.49 34.72
CA ALA A 4 -50.18 6.72 33.94
C ALA A 4 -48.76 7.29 34.12
N HIS A 5 -48.13 7.06 35.28
CA HIS A 5 -46.75 7.49 35.54
C HIS A 5 -45.72 6.59 34.83
N LEU A 6 -46.00 5.29 34.70
CA LEU A 6 -45.15 4.36 33.96
C LEU A 6 -45.20 4.61 32.44
N GLU A 7 -46.39 4.89 31.89
CA GLU A 7 -46.53 5.26 30.46
C GLU A 7 -45.86 6.60 30.13
N SER A 8 -45.95 7.59 31.02
CA SER A 8 -45.27 8.89 30.89
C SER A 8 -43.74 8.74 30.87
N GLY A 9 -43.18 7.87 31.72
CA GLY A 9 -41.74 7.57 31.77
C GLY A 9 -41.23 6.90 30.49
N GLY A 10 -41.97 5.92 29.96
CA GLY A 10 -41.63 5.23 28.71
C GLY A 10 -41.68 6.15 27.49
N ALA A 11 -42.68 7.04 27.42
CA ALA A 11 -42.81 8.00 26.34
C ALA A 11 -41.71 9.08 26.35
N ARG A 12 -41.16 9.43 27.52
CA ARG A 12 -40.02 10.34 27.63
C ARG A 12 -38.72 9.66 27.17
N SER A 13 -38.43 8.46 27.67
CA SER A 13 -37.24 7.70 27.29
C SER A 13 -37.18 7.40 25.78
N ARG A 14 -38.33 7.11 25.14
CA ARG A 14 -38.39 6.89 23.69
C ARG A 14 -38.10 8.16 22.88
N ARG A 15 -38.56 9.32 23.35
CA ARG A 15 -38.23 10.61 22.72
C ARG A 15 -36.75 10.93 22.83
N ASP A 16 -36.17 10.73 24.02
CA ASP A 16 -34.74 10.94 24.27
C ASP A 16 -33.88 10.04 23.34
N LEU A 17 -34.26 8.77 23.17
CA LEU A 17 -33.62 7.85 22.22
C LEU A 17 -33.70 8.36 20.77
N CYS A 18 -34.86 8.86 20.34
CA CYS A 18 -35.01 9.42 18.99
C CYS A 18 -34.14 10.67 18.77
N PHE A 19 -34.01 11.54 19.77
CA PHE A 19 -33.11 12.70 19.70
C PHE A 19 -31.65 12.25 19.57
N ASP A 20 -31.24 11.23 20.33
CA ASP A 20 -29.87 10.70 20.23
C ASP A 20 -29.57 10.08 18.87
N GLN A 21 -30.52 9.33 18.30
CA GLN A 21 -30.41 8.76 16.96
C GLN A 21 -30.30 9.86 15.89
N ALA A 22 -31.15 10.89 15.98
CA ALA A 22 -31.13 12.01 15.05
C ALA A 22 -29.79 12.78 15.11
N ALA A 23 -29.27 13.02 16.31
CA ALA A 23 -27.98 13.68 16.49
C ALA A 23 -26.83 12.88 15.85
N VAL A 24 -26.79 11.56 16.05
CA VAL A 24 -25.76 10.69 15.43
C VAL A 24 -25.84 10.72 13.90
N PHE A 25 -27.04 10.70 13.31
CA PHE A 25 -27.17 10.79 11.85
C PHE A 25 -26.72 12.15 11.30
N ILE A 26 -26.98 13.24 12.01
CA ILE A 26 -26.51 14.57 11.60
C ILE A 26 -24.98 14.64 11.69
N GLU A 27 -24.37 14.13 12.77
CA GLU A 27 -22.92 14.05 12.92
C GLU A 27 -22.28 13.20 11.83
N ASP A 28 -22.86 12.04 11.52
CA ASP A 28 -22.38 11.15 10.47
C ASP A 28 -22.47 11.79 9.08
N ALA A 29 -23.53 12.55 8.81
CA ALA A 29 -23.67 13.30 7.56
C ALA A 29 -22.60 14.41 7.44
N ILE A 30 -22.33 15.14 8.53
CA ILE A 30 -21.27 16.18 8.56
C ILE A 30 -19.88 15.54 8.34
N GLN A 31 -19.65 14.36 8.91
CA GLN A 31 -18.38 13.65 8.88
C GLN A 31 -18.26 12.63 7.72
N TYR A 32 -19.23 12.60 6.81
CA TYR A 32 -19.29 11.70 5.65
C TYR A 32 -19.14 10.19 6.00
N ARG A 33 -19.84 9.74 7.04
CA ARG A 33 -19.84 8.34 7.52
C ARG A 33 -21.07 7.57 7.04
N SER A 34 -20.94 6.25 6.91
CA SER A 34 -22.04 5.37 6.48
C SER A 34 -22.92 4.89 7.65
N ILE A 35 -24.23 4.81 7.43
CA ILE A 35 -25.26 4.48 8.43
C ILE A 35 -25.43 2.95 8.64
N ASN A 36 -24.32 2.22 8.77
CA ASN A 36 -24.33 0.75 8.91
C ASN A 36 -24.06 0.29 10.35
N HIS A 37 -24.58 1.02 11.35
CA HIS A 37 -24.34 0.71 12.76
C HIS A 37 -25.63 0.40 13.53
N ARG A 38 -25.49 -0.38 14.61
CA ARG A 38 -26.58 -0.78 15.51
C ARG A 38 -27.06 0.41 16.36
N MET A 39 -28.38 0.62 16.41
CA MET A 39 -29.02 1.81 17.02
C MET A 39 -29.51 1.60 18.47
N ASP A 40 -28.88 0.70 19.24
CA ASP A 40 -29.25 0.45 20.64
C ASP A 40 -28.73 1.59 21.54
N ALA A 41 -29.43 1.91 22.65
CA ALA A 41 -29.05 3.00 23.57
C ALA A 41 -27.59 2.89 24.07
N ARG A 42 -27.13 1.67 24.39
CA ARG A 42 -25.74 1.42 24.80
C ARG A 42 -24.76 1.51 23.62
N SER A 43 -25.17 1.07 22.44
CA SER A 43 -24.35 1.13 21.23
C SER A 43 -24.08 2.56 20.79
N MET A 44 -25.04 3.48 20.95
CA MET A 44 -24.86 4.90 20.64
C MET A 44 -23.85 5.59 21.57
N GLY A 45 -23.89 5.28 22.87
CA GLY A 45 -22.87 5.77 23.82
C GLY A 45 -21.46 5.29 23.45
N LEU A 46 -21.32 4.01 23.11
CA LEU A 46 -20.05 3.43 22.64
C LEU A 46 -19.61 4.03 21.29
N TYR A 47 -20.54 4.29 20.38
CA TYR A 47 -20.27 4.92 19.09
C TYR A 47 -19.71 6.33 19.26
N ARG A 48 -20.35 7.16 20.09
CA ARG A 48 -19.87 8.52 20.41
C ARG A 48 -18.51 8.49 21.11
N LEU A 49 -18.30 7.56 22.05
CA LEU A 49 -17.00 7.38 22.70
C LEU A 49 -15.90 6.99 21.71
N TYR A 50 -16.19 6.03 20.82
CA TYR A 50 -15.24 5.53 19.82
C TYR A 50 -14.84 6.64 18.83
N TYR A 51 -15.80 7.46 18.40
CA TYR A 51 -15.56 8.59 17.49
C TYR A 51 -15.16 9.90 18.20
N SER A 52 -14.97 9.89 19.51
CA SER A 52 -14.43 11.03 20.24
C SER A 52 -13.01 11.36 19.76
N ASN A 53 -12.64 12.64 19.85
CA ASN A 53 -11.32 13.12 19.45
C ASN A 53 -10.18 12.37 20.16
N VAL A 54 -10.37 12.03 21.45
CA VAL A 54 -9.37 11.31 22.25
C VAL A 54 -9.17 9.89 21.73
N SER A 55 -10.25 9.16 21.47
CA SER A 55 -10.18 7.77 20.94
C SER A 55 -9.51 7.73 19.56
N GLN A 56 -9.89 8.64 18.65
CA GLN A 56 -9.28 8.73 17.33
C GLN A 56 -7.81 9.15 17.38
N TRP A 57 -7.44 10.02 18.33
CA TRP A 57 -6.05 10.40 18.56
C TRP A 57 -5.22 9.24 19.10
N ILE A 58 -5.74 8.47 20.07
CA ILE A 58 -5.08 7.27 20.60
C ILE A 58 -4.83 6.24 19.47
N LEU A 59 -5.82 5.99 18.62
CA LEU A 59 -5.67 5.09 17.47
C LEU A 59 -4.59 5.59 16.50
N SER A 60 -4.61 6.88 16.18
CA SER A 60 -3.62 7.50 15.27
C SER A 60 -2.22 7.46 15.86
N PHE A 61 -2.07 7.73 17.16
CA PHE A 61 -0.82 7.62 17.89
C PHE A 61 -0.31 6.17 17.94
N THR A 62 -1.20 5.20 18.12
CA THR A 62 -0.84 3.77 18.10
C THR A 62 -0.32 3.35 16.72
N ILE A 63 -0.95 3.82 15.63
CA ILE A 63 -0.48 3.60 14.25
C ILE A 63 0.88 4.26 14.02
N PHE A 64 1.08 5.47 14.54
CA PHE A 64 2.38 6.13 14.47
C PHE A 64 3.45 5.32 15.22
N LEU A 65 3.16 4.89 16.45
CA LEU A 65 4.07 4.15 17.31
C LEU A 65 4.51 2.82 16.69
N ILE A 66 3.58 2.04 16.13
CA ILE A 66 3.88 0.74 15.52
C ILE A 66 4.76 0.88 14.26
N LEU A 67 4.56 1.95 13.48
CA LEU A 67 5.40 2.26 12.32
C LEU A 67 6.77 2.82 12.74
N PHE A 68 6.81 3.63 13.79
CA PHE A 68 8.04 4.19 14.36
C PHE A 68 8.95 3.11 14.96
N LEU A 69 8.38 2.03 15.48
CA LEU A 69 9.13 0.90 16.05
C LEU A 69 10.16 0.31 15.07
N ALA A 70 9.94 0.44 13.76
CA ALA A 70 10.86 -0.01 12.72
C ALA A 70 12.24 0.68 12.76
N PHE A 71 12.35 1.89 13.34
CA PHE A 71 13.63 2.58 13.49
C PHE A 71 14.48 2.03 14.64
N ILE A 72 13.83 1.45 15.65
CA ILE A 72 14.45 0.96 16.89
C ILE A 72 14.75 -0.54 16.79
N GLU A 73 13.90 -1.29 16.09
CA GLU A 73 14.07 -2.72 15.87
C GLU A 73 15.33 -3.09 15.08
N THR A 74 15.71 -4.37 15.14
CA THR A 74 16.82 -4.92 14.36
C THR A 74 16.45 -5.05 12.87
N PRO A 75 17.25 -4.52 11.92
CA PRO A 75 18.49 -3.75 12.12
C PRO A 75 18.21 -2.29 12.55
N SER A 76 18.85 -1.85 13.64
CA SER A 76 18.58 -0.51 14.17
C SER A 76 19.17 0.59 13.29
N SER A 77 18.38 1.65 13.10
CA SER A 77 18.78 2.83 12.32
C SER A 77 19.50 3.89 13.17
N LEU A 78 19.75 3.60 14.45
CA LEU A 78 20.38 4.50 15.42
C LEU A 78 21.92 4.46 15.28
N THR A 79 22.42 4.87 14.11
CA THR A 79 23.85 5.05 13.86
C THR A 79 24.11 6.45 13.29
N SER A 80 25.26 7.04 13.59
CA SER A 80 25.60 8.39 13.12
C SER A 80 25.80 8.47 11.60
N THR A 81 26.14 7.36 10.97
CA THR A 81 26.33 7.24 9.51
C THR A 81 25.72 5.93 9.01
N ALA A 82 25.26 5.95 7.76
CA ALA A 82 24.82 4.77 7.03
C ALA A 82 25.94 4.16 6.16
N ASP A 83 27.10 4.82 6.02
CA ASP A 83 28.25 4.28 5.26
C ASP A 83 28.82 3.06 5.96
N VAL A 84 28.71 1.90 5.31
CA VAL A 84 29.20 0.60 5.81
C VAL A 84 30.67 0.65 6.21
N ARG A 85 31.48 1.49 5.56
CA ARG A 85 32.93 1.60 5.84
C ARG A 85 33.23 2.25 7.19
N TYR A 86 32.38 3.13 7.67
CA TYR A 86 32.59 3.93 8.89
C TYR A 86 31.48 3.72 9.92
N ARG A 87 30.60 2.73 9.72
CA ARG A 87 29.42 2.50 10.55
C ARG A 87 29.85 1.95 11.91
N SER A 88 29.47 2.67 12.97
CA SER A 88 29.56 2.18 14.34
C SER A 88 28.64 0.97 14.55
N ALA A 89 28.99 0.09 15.50
CA ALA A 89 28.14 -1.04 15.86
C ALA A 89 26.70 -0.56 16.17
N PRO A 90 25.66 -1.14 15.54
CA PRO A 90 24.28 -0.76 15.81
C PRO A 90 23.91 -1.10 17.25
N TRP A 91 23.05 -0.28 17.85
CA TRP A 91 22.52 -0.56 19.17
C TRP A 91 21.43 -1.63 19.06
N ASP A 92 21.63 -2.78 19.70
CA ASP A 92 20.66 -3.86 19.71
C ASP A 92 19.73 -3.74 20.94
N PRO A 93 18.41 -3.57 20.74
CA PRO A 93 17.48 -3.49 21.85
C PRO A 93 17.35 -4.86 22.54
N PRO A 94 17.10 -4.88 23.87
CA PRO A 94 16.80 -6.12 24.57
C PRO A 94 15.53 -6.76 24.00
N CYS A 95 15.53 -8.09 23.86
CA CYS A 95 14.50 -8.86 23.17
C CYS A 95 13.05 -8.56 23.61
N GLY A 96 12.83 -8.31 24.90
CA GLY A 96 11.49 -8.05 25.43
C GLY A 96 10.95 -6.62 25.19
N LEU A 97 11.80 -5.62 24.96
CA LEU A 97 11.36 -4.22 24.94
C LEU A 97 10.49 -3.93 23.70
N THR A 98 11.02 -4.20 22.50
CA THR A 98 10.29 -3.94 21.26
C THR A 98 9.06 -4.84 21.14
N GLU A 99 9.18 -6.11 21.54
CA GLU A 99 8.05 -7.05 21.53
C GLU A 99 6.92 -6.66 22.49
N SER A 100 7.25 -6.09 23.66
CA SER A 100 6.25 -5.62 24.63
C SER A 100 5.47 -4.38 24.13
N VAL A 101 6.17 -3.42 23.51
CA VAL A 101 5.52 -2.27 22.87
C VAL A 101 4.64 -2.73 21.70
N GLU A 102 5.11 -3.73 20.94
CA GLU A 102 4.36 -4.22 19.80
C GLU A 102 3.07 -4.93 20.19
N VAL A 103 3.11 -5.81 21.20
CA VAL A 103 1.88 -6.47 21.68
C VAL A 103 0.91 -5.46 22.29
N LEU A 104 1.40 -4.42 22.98
CA LEU A 104 0.54 -3.36 23.49
C LEU A 104 -0.22 -2.65 22.36
N CYS A 105 0.45 -2.33 21.25
CA CYS A 105 -0.19 -1.77 20.06
C CYS A 105 -1.19 -2.76 19.44
N LEU A 106 -0.84 -4.05 19.32
CA LEU A 106 -1.74 -5.07 18.80
C LEU A 106 -2.99 -5.24 19.66
N LEU A 107 -2.88 -5.16 20.98
CA LEU A 107 -4.03 -5.21 21.88
C LEU A 107 -4.98 -4.02 21.68
N VAL A 108 -4.45 -2.83 21.40
CA VAL A 108 -5.28 -1.67 21.02
C VAL A 108 -6.01 -1.92 19.70
N PHE A 109 -5.37 -2.54 18.70
CA PHE A 109 -6.03 -2.92 17.45
C PHE A 109 -7.06 -4.05 17.63
N VAL A 110 -6.83 -4.99 18.56
CA VAL A 110 -7.83 -5.98 18.97
C VAL A 110 -9.05 -5.29 19.58
N ALA A 111 -8.84 -4.33 20.47
CA ALA A 111 -9.93 -3.55 21.05
C ALA A 111 -10.69 -2.77 19.96
N ASP A 112 -9.99 -2.11 19.05
CA ASP A 112 -10.58 -1.38 17.92
C ASP A 112 -11.45 -2.28 17.03
N VAL A 113 -10.94 -3.42 16.57
CA VAL A 113 -11.71 -4.34 15.72
C VAL A 113 -12.89 -4.95 16.48
N SER A 114 -12.74 -5.21 17.78
CA SER A 114 -13.82 -5.73 18.62
C SER A 114 -14.97 -4.73 18.74
N VAL A 115 -14.67 -3.46 19.00
CA VAL A 115 -15.66 -2.37 19.07
C VAL A 115 -16.33 -2.18 17.70
N LYS A 116 -15.56 -2.15 16.61
CA LYS A 116 -16.11 -2.09 15.24
C LYS A 116 -17.03 -3.26 14.92
N SER A 117 -16.62 -4.48 15.28
CA SER A 117 -17.42 -5.70 15.03
C SER A 117 -18.74 -5.67 15.79
N TYR A 118 -18.74 -5.13 17.02
CA TYR A 118 -19.94 -4.96 17.83
C TYR A 118 -20.86 -3.87 17.28
N LEU A 119 -20.31 -2.72 16.86
CA LEU A 119 -21.08 -1.58 16.34
C LEU A 119 -21.71 -1.86 14.98
N VAL A 120 -20.98 -2.49 14.05
CA VAL A 120 -21.46 -2.80 12.68
C VAL A 120 -22.36 -4.04 12.67
N GLY A 121 -22.15 -4.97 13.61
CA GLY A 121 -22.88 -6.23 13.67
C GLY A 121 -22.28 -7.33 12.79
N TRP A 122 -22.49 -8.58 13.21
CA TRP A 122 -21.78 -9.74 12.69
C TRP A 122 -22.04 -10.05 11.21
N ALA A 123 -23.28 -9.88 10.75
CA ALA A 123 -23.65 -10.17 9.37
C ALA A 123 -22.96 -9.22 8.38
N GLN A 124 -22.98 -7.92 8.67
CA GLN A 124 -22.34 -6.90 7.83
C GLN A 124 -20.82 -6.95 7.94
N PHE A 125 -20.28 -7.29 9.12
CA PHE A 125 -18.85 -7.49 9.32
C PHE A 125 -18.25 -8.50 8.34
N ARG A 126 -18.91 -9.66 8.14
CA ARG A 126 -18.43 -10.70 7.21
C ARG A 126 -18.55 -10.34 5.74
N MET A 127 -19.42 -9.39 5.39
CA MET A 127 -19.56 -8.91 4.01
C MET A 127 -18.53 -7.86 3.64
N ASN A 128 -17.99 -7.13 4.62
CA ASN A 128 -16.99 -6.10 4.38
C ASN A 128 -15.58 -6.70 4.33
N LEU A 129 -15.05 -6.86 3.11
CA LEU A 129 -13.72 -7.42 2.86
C LEU A 129 -12.60 -6.67 3.62
N TRP A 130 -12.71 -5.36 3.81
CA TRP A 130 -11.70 -4.57 4.55
C TRP A 130 -11.67 -4.90 6.04
N LEU A 131 -12.83 -5.17 6.65
CA LEU A 131 -12.91 -5.57 8.06
C LEU A 131 -12.45 -7.02 8.24
N LEU A 132 -12.78 -7.91 7.30
CA LEU A 132 -12.30 -9.28 7.30
C LEU A 132 -10.78 -9.36 7.11
N ALA A 133 -10.22 -8.57 6.17
CA ALA A 133 -8.79 -8.45 5.98
C ALA A 133 -8.08 -7.91 7.22
N TYR A 134 -8.69 -6.93 7.90
CA TYR A 134 -8.16 -6.41 9.17
C TYR A 134 -8.09 -7.46 10.27
N LEU A 135 -9.14 -8.25 10.45
CA LEU A 135 -9.12 -9.39 11.37
C LEU A 135 -8.05 -10.42 10.99
N GLY A 136 -7.94 -10.76 9.70
CA GLY A 136 -6.94 -11.72 9.21
C GLY A 136 -5.51 -11.25 9.46
N VAL A 137 -5.20 -9.99 9.11
CA VAL A 137 -3.89 -9.38 9.37
C VAL A 137 -3.55 -9.36 10.85
N LEU A 138 -4.53 -9.05 11.70
CA LEU A 138 -4.34 -9.02 13.15
C LEU A 138 -4.04 -10.42 13.72
N VAL A 139 -4.75 -11.46 13.26
CA VAL A 139 -4.50 -12.85 13.66
C VAL A 139 -3.10 -13.29 13.23
N VAL A 140 -2.71 -13.04 11.98
CA VAL A 140 -1.36 -13.37 11.49
C VAL A 140 -0.30 -12.63 12.31
N SER A 141 -0.52 -11.35 12.61
CA SER A 141 0.43 -10.54 13.41
C SER A 141 0.57 -11.03 14.85
N LEU A 142 -0.51 -11.53 15.46
CA LEU A 142 -0.50 -12.13 16.79
C LEU A 142 0.20 -13.50 16.79
N MET A 143 -0.03 -14.33 15.77
CA MET A 143 0.65 -15.62 15.63
C MET A 143 2.16 -15.44 15.45
N ASP A 144 2.58 -14.52 14.57
CA ASP A 144 3.99 -14.18 14.35
C ASP A 144 4.64 -13.64 15.64
N TRP A 145 3.91 -12.86 16.45
CA TRP A 145 4.38 -12.42 17.77
C TRP A 145 4.60 -13.58 18.75
N ILE A 146 3.66 -14.52 18.83
CA ILE A 146 3.79 -15.71 19.69
C ILE A 146 4.99 -16.56 19.25
N VAL A 147 5.19 -16.73 17.94
CA VAL A 147 6.34 -17.46 17.37
C VAL A 147 7.65 -16.76 17.73
N SER A 148 7.76 -15.44 17.51
CA SER A 148 8.94 -14.64 17.86
C SER A 148 9.31 -14.74 19.35
N LEU A 149 8.30 -14.70 20.24
CA LEU A 149 8.48 -14.87 21.67
C LEU A 149 8.97 -16.29 22.03
N SER A 150 8.40 -17.31 21.38
CA SER A 150 8.77 -18.72 21.59
C SER A 150 10.20 -19.02 21.16
N LEU A 151 10.69 -18.33 20.12
CA LEU A 151 12.04 -18.46 19.58
C LEU A 151 13.06 -17.53 20.24
N VAL A 152 12.72 -16.89 21.38
CA VAL A 152 13.61 -15.96 22.10
C VAL A 152 14.18 -14.88 21.17
N CYS A 153 13.34 -14.39 20.26
CA CYS A 153 13.67 -13.33 19.28
C CYS A 153 14.81 -13.66 18.30
N GLN A 154 15.15 -14.94 18.12
CA GLN A 154 16.17 -15.42 17.16
C GLN A 154 15.62 -15.62 15.73
N GLU A 155 14.43 -15.11 15.44
CA GLU A 155 13.80 -15.29 14.13
C GLU A 155 14.36 -14.29 13.09
N PRO A 156 14.86 -14.78 11.94
CA PRO A 156 15.51 -13.91 10.95
C PRO A 156 14.51 -13.06 10.16
N LEU A 157 13.26 -13.50 10.01
CA LEU A 157 12.23 -12.83 9.21
C LEU A 157 10.95 -12.66 10.02
N ARG A 158 10.57 -11.41 10.30
CA ARG A 158 9.33 -11.09 11.02
C ARG A 158 8.26 -10.63 10.03
N ILE A 159 7.31 -11.50 9.71
CA ILE A 159 6.29 -11.26 8.68
C ILE A 159 5.38 -10.10 9.07
N ARG A 160 5.09 -9.95 10.37
CA ARG A 160 4.25 -8.87 10.92
C ARG A 160 4.71 -7.46 10.55
N ARG A 161 6.01 -7.23 10.34
CA ARG A 161 6.55 -5.92 9.93
C ARG A 161 5.99 -5.45 8.60
N LEU A 162 5.85 -6.38 7.65
CA LEU A 162 5.30 -6.10 6.31
C LEU A 162 3.81 -5.76 6.37
N LEU A 163 3.12 -6.25 7.41
CA LEU A 163 1.69 -6.02 7.59
C LEU A 163 1.37 -4.69 8.28
N ARG A 164 2.31 -4.04 8.97
CA ARG A 164 2.04 -2.78 9.71
C ARG A 164 1.45 -1.64 8.87
N PRO A 165 1.91 -1.38 7.63
CA PRO A 165 1.30 -0.36 6.77
C PRO A 165 -0.19 -0.60 6.51
N PHE A 166 -0.66 -1.85 6.62
CA PHE A 166 -2.07 -2.18 6.49
C PHE A 166 -2.93 -1.48 7.56
N PHE A 167 -2.44 -1.33 8.79
CA PHE A 167 -3.20 -0.65 9.85
C PHE A 167 -3.47 0.83 9.53
N LEU A 168 -2.49 1.49 8.91
CA LEU A 168 -2.65 2.86 8.39
C LEU A 168 -3.67 2.90 7.24
N MET A 169 -3.52 1.99 6.27
CA MET A 169 -4.46 1.87 5.14
C MET A 169 -5.89 1.58 5.59
N GLN A 170 -6.06 0.78 6.63
CA GLN A 170 -7.36 0.41 7.16
C GLN A 170 -8.07 1.58 7.85
N ASN A 171 -7.33 2.49 8.49
CA ASN A 171 -7.90 3.64 9.17
C ASN A 171 -8.25 4.78 8.19
N SER A 172 -7.45 4.98 7.14
CA SER A 172 -7.65 6.09 6.19
C SER A 172 -8.65 5.75 5.08
N SER A 173 -9.77 6.47 5.03
CA SER A 173 -10.76 6.34 3.96
C SER A 173 -10.24 6.83 2.60
N LEU A 174 -9.38 7.85 2.61
CA LEU A 174 -8.74 8.39 1.40
C LEU A 174 -7.82 7.36 0.75
N MET A 175 -6.98 6.68 1.55
CA MET A 175 -6.07 5.66 1.03
C MET A 175 -6.83 4.50 0.37
N LYS A 176 -7.95 4.05 0.95
CA LYS A 176 -8.78 3.00 0.35
C LYS A 176 -9.37 3.43 -1.01
N LYS A 177 -9.80 4.69 -1.11
CA LYS A 177 -10.29 5.26 -2.39
C LYS A 177 -9.16 5.31 -3.42
N THR A 178 -7.98 5.80 -3.04
CA THR A 178 -6.81 5.85 -3.93
C THR A 178 -6.39 4.46 -4.41
N LEU A 179 -6.36 3.45 -3.53
CA LEU A 179 -6.05 2.07 -3.91
C LEU A 179 -7.10 1.48 -4.86
N LYS A 180 -8.38 1.82 -4.66
CA LYS A 180 -9.45 1.44 -5.59
C LYS A 180 -9.23 2.07 -6.96
N CYS A 181 -8.84 3.34 -7.02
CA CYS A 181 -8.50 4.00 -8.28
C CYS A 181 -7.30 3.34 -8.97
N ILE A 182 -6.21 3.09 -8.24
CA ILE A 182 -5.02 2.40 -8.77
C ILE A 182 -5.42 1.03 -9.34
N ARG A 183 -6.17 0.23 -8.55
CA ARG A 183 -6.65 -1.09 -9.00
C ARG A 183 -7.50 -1.00 -10.26
N SER A 184 -8.30 0.05 -10.40
CA SER A 184 -9.13 0.27 -11.59
C SER A 184 -8.30 0.58 -12.82
N SER A 185 -7.14 1.24 -12.67
CA SER A 185 -6.23 1.59 -13.78
C SER A 185 -5.23 0.47 -14.12
N LEU A 186 -5.00 -0.51 -13.22
CA LEU A 186 -4.11 -1.65 -13.47
C LEU A 186 -4.36 -2.41 -14.79
N PRO A 187 -5.59 -2.77 -15.20
CA PRO A 187 -5.80 -3.51 -16.44
C PRO A 187 -5.34 -2.75 -17.69
N GLU A 188 -5.54 -1.43 -17.73
CA GLU A 188 -5.08 -0.59 -18.84
C GLU A 188 -3.55 -0.53 -18.88
N MET A 189 -2.92 -0.34 -17.71
CA MET A 189 -1.47 -0.33 -17.56
C MET A 189 -0.84 -1.67 -17.93
N ALA A 190 -1.50 -2.79 -17.64
CA ALA A 190 -1.03 -4.13 -18.00
C ALA A 190 -0.89 -4.31 -19.53
N SER A 191 -1.78 -3.70 -20.33
CA SER A 191 -1.69 -3.75 -21.79
C SER A 191 -0.45 -3.02 -22.34
N VAL A 192 -0.11 -1.89 -21.73
CA VAL A 192 1.08 -1.09 -22.08
C VAL A 192 2.35 -1.84 -21.63
N LEU A 193 2.33 -2.39 -20.42
CA LEU A 193 3.43 -3.19 -19.89
C LEU A 193 3.73 -4.41 -20.76
N LEU A 194 2.69 -5.12 -21.23
CA LEU A 194 2.87 -6.26 -22.13
C LEU A 194 3.55 -5.85 -23.45
N LEU A 195 3.12 -4.73 -24.03
CA LEU A 195 3.75 -4.20 -25.24
C LEU A 195 5.20 -3.78 -24.99
N LEU A 196 5.49 -3.19 -23.82
CA LEU A 196 6.83 -2.82 -23.41
C LEU A 196 7.74 -4.04 -23.24
N VAL A 197 7.23 -5.13 -22.66
CA VAL A 197 7.95 -6.41 -22.54
C VAL A 197 8.23 -6.99 -23.92
N VAL A 198 7.26 -6.99 -24.84
CA VAL A 198 7.48 -7.45 -26.22
C VAL A 198 8.55 -6.59 -26.92
N HIS A 199 8.51 -5.27 -26.76
CA HIS A 199 9.54 -4.35 -27.27
C HIS A 199 10.93 -4.71 -26.73
N LEU A 200 11.07 -4.90 -25.42
CA LEU A 200 12.33 -5.31 -24.80
C LEU A 200 12.82 -6.67 -25.33
N CYS A 201 11.94 -7.68 -25.41
CA CYS A 201 12.32 -9.01 -25.90
C CYS A 201 12.80 -8.99 -27.36
N VAL A 202 12.07 -8.29 -28.24
CA VAL A 202 12.42 -8.19 -29.65
C VAL A 202 13.76 -7.48 -29.83
N PHE A 203 13.96 -6.32 -29.19
CA PHE A 203 15.23 -5.60 -29.28
C PHE A 203 16.38 -6.33 -28.60
N THR A 204 16.14 -7.13 -27.56
CA THR A 204 17.15 -7.99 -26.95
C THR A 204 17.62 -9.07 -27.95
N MET A 205 16.69 -9.74 -28.63
CA MET A 205 17.03 -10.72 -29.66
C MET A 205 17.80 -10.09 -30.82
N PHE A 206 17.34 -8.94 -31.31
CA PHE A 206 18.04 -8.20 -32.38
C PHE A 206 19.42 -7.72 -31.93
N GLY A 207 19.54 -7.15 -30.73
CA GLY A 207 20.82 -6.67 -30.18
C GLY A 207 21.82 -7.81 -30.02
N MET A 208 21.39 -8.97 -29.49
CA MET A 208 22.26 -10.13 -29.42
C MET A 208 22.69 -10.60 -30.81
N LEU A 209 21.80 -10.69 -31.80
CA LEU A 209 22.20 -11.09 -33.16
C LEU A 209 23.14 -10.07 -33.83
N LEU A 210 22.88 -8.78 -33.66
CA LEU A 210 23.65 -7.69 -34.27
C LEU A 210 25.07 -7.58 -33.68
N PHE A 211 25.21 -7.80 -32.37
CA PHE A 211 26.48 -7.67 -31.65
C PHE A 211 27.23 -8.99 -31.42
N THR A 212 26.70 -10.13 -31.92
CA THR A 212 27.39 -11.45 -31.86
C THR A 212 28.15 -11.83 -33.14
N GLY A 213 28.03 -11.05 -34.21
CA GLY A 213 28.39 -11.44 -35.58
C GLY A 213 29.86 -11.34 -36.00
N GLU A 214 30.78 -10.85 -35.16
CA GLU A 214 32.16 -10.58 -35.58
C GLU A 214 33.17 -11.39 -34.72
N LYS A 215 33.58 -12.55 -35.24
CA LYS A 215 34.56 -13.47 -34.65
C LYS A 215 36.00 -13.03 -34.99
N GLY A 216 36.37 -11.80 -34.69
CA GLY A 216 37.74 -11.30 -34.77
C GLY A 216 38.39 -11.26 -33.39
N ASP A 217 39.61 -11.79 -33.31
CA ASP A 217 40.50 -12.11 -32.17
C ASP A 217 40.82 -10.96 -31.16
N GLY A 218 40.01 -9.92 -31.09
CA GLY A 218 40.06 -8.85 -30.09
C GLY A 218 38.72 -8.10 -29.91
N GLN A 219 37.63 -8.58 -30.53
CA GLN A 219 36.33 -7.91 -30.65
C GLN A 219 35.35 -8.21 -29.49
N ASP A 220 35.76 -9.06 -28.56
CA ASP A 220 34.88 -9.68 -27.56
C ASP A 220 34.45 -8.78 -26.39
N ARG A 221 35.08 -7.60 -26.17
CA ARG A 221 34.82 -6.82 -24.94
C ARG A 221 33.42 -6.20 -24.86
N GLU A 222 32.80 -5.87 -25.99
CA GLU A 222 31.46 -5.25 -26.03
C GLU A 222 30.35 -6.27 -25.81
N ARG A 223 30.48 -7.41 -26.51
CA ARG A 223 29.63 -8.57 -26.32
C ARG A 223 29.76 -9.07 -24.88
N LEU A 224 30.97 -9.22 -24.35
CA LEU A 224 31.16 -9.65 -22.96
C LEU A 224 30.54 -8.71 -21.93
N MET A 225 30.49 -7.40 -22.18
CA MET A 225 30.08 -6.43 -21.18
C MET A 225 28.56 -6.21 -21.11
N TYR A 226 27.85 -6.19 -22.25
CA TYR A 226 26.42 -5.84 -22.29
C TYR A 226 25.51 -6.86 -23.00
N PHE A 227 25.97 -7.54 -24.06
CA PHE A 227 25.12 -8.40 -24.92
C PHE A 227 25.57 -9.87 -24.96
N HIS A 228 26.17 -10.38 -23.87
CA HIS A 228 26.74 -11.73 -23.84
C HIS A 228 25.66 -12.81 -23.78
N ASN A 229 24.67 -12.57 -22.92
CA ASN A 229 23.65 -13.51 -22.48
C ASN A 229 22.29 -12.80 -22.52
N LEU A 230 21.22 -13.57 -22.62
CA LEU A 230 19.85 -13.04 -22.67
C LEU A 230 19.49 -12.18 -21.44
N PRO A 231 19.69 -12.62 -20.17
CA PRO A 231 19.34 -11.79 -19.02
C PRO A 231 20.18 -10.51 -18.91
N GLU A 232 21.48 -10.56 -19.18
CA GLU A 232 22.37 -9.38 -19.17
C GLU A 232 22.05 -8.38 -20.30
N ALA A 233 21.70 -8.87 -21.48
CA ALA A 233 21.26 -8.02 -22.60
C ALA A 233 19.90 -7.36 -22.28
N LEU A 234 18.97 -8.13 -21.69
CA LEU A 234 17.66 -7.64 -21.28
C LEU A 234 17.79 -6.59 -20.18
N THR A 235 18.64 -6.80 -19.16
CA THR A 235 18.87 -5.78 -18.12
C THR A 235 19.55 -4.54 -18.67
N SER A 236 20.54 -4.69 -19.56
CA SER A 236 21.21 -3.55 -20.20
C SER A 236 20.22 -2.67 -21.00
N LEU A 237 19.32 -3.30 -21.76
CA LEU A 237 18.26 -2.60 -22.50
C LEU A 237 17.14 -2.07 -21.59
N LEU A 238 16.81 -2.76 -20.50
CA LEU A 238 15.85 -2.28 -19.50
C LEU A 238 16.37 -1.01 -18.80
N VAL A 239 17.66 -0.98 -18.44
CA VAL A 239 18.32 0.22 -17.89
C VAL A 239 18.36 1.33 -18.95
N LEU A 240 18.61 0.99 -20.21
CA LEU A 240 18.57 1.95 -21.32
C LEU A 240 17.17 2.51 -21.59
N LEU A 241 16.12 1.71 -21.38
CA LEU A 241 14.74 2.17 -21.45
C LEU A 241 14.44 3.25 -20.40
N THR A 242 15.16 3.25 -19.28
CA THR A 242 15.12 4.33 -18.28
C THR A 242 16.17 5.43 -18.53
N THR A 243 16.94 5.32 -19.62
CA THR A 243 18.04 6.20 -20.04
C THR A 243 19.20 6.34 -19.04
N ALA A 244 19.29 5.47 -18.04
CA ALA A 244 20.26 5.58 -16.95
C ALA A 244 21.71 5.24 -17.35
N ASN A 245 21.90 4.50 -18.45
CA ASN A 245 23.21 4.09 -18.98
C ASN A 245 23.49 4.67 -20.39
N ASN A 246 22.85 5.78 -20.75
CA ASN A 246 23.12 6.52 -21.99
C ASN A 246 24.22 7.58 -21.71
N PRO A 247 25.39 7.60 -22.38
CA PRO A 247 25.76 6.88 -23.61
C PRO A 247 26.57 5.59 -23.40
N ASP A 248 26.82 5.16 -22.16
CA ASP A 248 27.76 4.09 -21.82
C ASP A 248 27.49 2.76 -22.54
N VAL A 249 26.21 2.38 -22.69
CA VAL A 249 25.82 1.14 -23.38
C VAL A 249 26.05 1.19 -24.90
N MET A 250 25.97 2.39 -25.50
CA MET A 250 26.12 2.56 -26.96
C MET A 250 27.55 2.89 -27.39
N THR A 251 28.36 3.46 -26.50
CA THR A 251 29.70 3.99 -26.82
C THR A 251 30.63 2.96 -27.47
N PRO A 252 30.71 1.70 -26.97
CA PRO A 252 31.58 0.71 -27.59
C PRO A 252 31.16 0.41 -29.04
N ALA A 253 29.87 0.05 -29.25
CA ALA A 253 29.35 -0.24 -30.59
C ALA A 253 29.48 0.97 -31.55
N TYR A 254 29.23 2.19 -31.05
CA TYR A 254 29.37 3.42 -31.83
C TYR A 254 30.81 3.68 -32.29
N SER A 255 31.79 3.34 -31.46
CA SER A 255 33.22 3.50 -31.78
C SER A 255 33.67 2.58 -32.91
N LYS A 256 33.06 1.40 -33.04
CA LYS A 256 33.32 0.47 -34.16
C LYS A 256 32.67 0.94 -35.45
N ASN A 257 31.38 1.24 -35.41
CA ASN A 257 30.66 1.75 -36.56
C ASN A 257 29.55 2.71 -36.11
N ARG A 258 29.58 3.94 -36.66
CA ARG A 258 28.58 4.97 -36.37
C ARG A 258 27.16 4.53 -36.71
N ALA A 259 26.99 3.56 -37.62
CA ALA A 259 25.68 3.01 -37.97
C ALA A 259 24.98 2.31 -36.80
N TYR A 260 25.71 1.73 -35.84
CA TYR A 260 25.11 1.07 -34.68
C TYR A 260 24.35 2.02 -33.75
N ALA A 261 24.62 3.34 -33.81
CA ALA A 261 23.81 4.33 -33.09
C ALA A 261 22.32 4.29 -33.48
N ILE A 262 22.01 3.92 -34.72
CA ILE A 262 20.63 3.85 -35.22
C ILE A 262 19.81 2.85 -34.40
N PHE A 263 20.38 1.71 -34.02
CA PHE A 263 19.71 0.70 -33.20
C PHE A 263 19.26 1.29 -31.85
N PHE A 264 20.17 1.96 -31.14
CA PHE A 264 19.89 2.54 -29.83
C PHE A 264 18.93 3.73 -29.92
N ILE A 265 19.07 4.58 -30.95
CA ILE A 265 18.15 5.70 -31.19
C ILE A 265 16.72 5.18 -31.45
N VAL A 266 16.57 4.18 -32.32
CA VAL A 266 15.26 3.59 -32.62
C VAL A 266 14.66 2.91 -31.39
N PHE A 267 15.48 2.19 -30.60
CA PHE A 267 15.05 1.58 -29.36
C PHE A 267 14.48 2.60 -28.37
N THR A 268 15.21 3.67 -28.10
CA THR A 268 14.80 4.72 -27.16
C THR A 268 13.59 5.50 -27.68
N LEU A 269 13.56 5.84 -28.98
CA LEU A 269 12.40 6.53 -29.57
C LEU A 269 11.13 5.71 -29.44
N ILE A 270 11.16 4.41 -29.76
CA ILE A 270 9.97 3.56 -29.67
C ILE A 270 9.57 3.33 -28.21
N GLY A 271 10.54 3.11 -27.32
CA GLY A 271 10.31 2.88 -25.89
C GLY A 271 9.68 4.09 -25.20
N GLU A 272 10.21 5.28 -25.44
CA GLU A 272 9.75 6.53 -24.81
C GLU A 272 8.49 7.09 -25.46
N PHE A 273 8.44 7.15 -26.80
CA PHE A 273 7.34 7.79 -27.51
C PHE A 273 6.02 7.02 -27.38
N ARG A 274 6.09 5.68 -27.31
CA ARG A 274 4.90 4.85 -27.11
C ARG A 274 4.36 4.90 -25.69
N GLN A 275 5.20 5.24 -24.71
CA GLN A 275 4.79 5.48 -23.33
C GLN A 275 4.14 6.88 -23.17
N ILE A 276 4.60 7.88 -23.92
CA ILE A 276 4.11 9.28 -23.88
C ILE A 276 2.82 9.47 -24.69
N CYS A 277 2.73 8.93 -25.90
CA CYS A 277 1.57 9.13 -26.78
C CYS A 277 0.32 8.31 -26.40
N ARG A 278 0.42 7.50 -25.33
CA ARG A 278 -0.72 6.82 -24.71
C ARG A 278 -1.09 7.41 -23.35
N GLY A 279 -0.70 8.67 -23.07
CA GLY A 279 -1.39 9.48 -22.07
C GLY A 279 -2.87 9.66 -22.47
N PRO A 280 -3.80 9.88 -21.53
CA PRO A 280 -5.23 9.89 -21.81
C PRO A 280 -5.61 11.17 -22.59
N LEU A 281 -5.38 11.19 -23.89
CA LEU A 281 -6.11 12.03 -24.83
C LEU A 281 -7.37 11.26 -25.22
N GLY A 282 -8.38 11.35 -24.35
CA GLY A 282 -9.65 10.64 -24.56
C GLY A 282 -10.55 10.62 -23.34
N GLN A 283 -10.71 11.76 -22.66
CA GLN A 283 -11.92 11.99 -21.89
C GLN A 283 -12.66 13.09 -22.64
N ASP A 284 -13.71 12.70 -23.36
CA ASP A 284 -14.66 13.61 -23.99
C ASP A 284 -15.13 14.67 -22.97
N PRO A 285 -15.38 15.92 -23.41
CA PRO A 285 -16.00 16.90 -22.54
C PRO A 285 -17.33 16.35 -22.04
N ALA A 286 -17.48 16.28 -20.72
CA ALA A 286 -18.72 15.91 -20.06
C ALA A 286 -19.88 16.74 -20.67
N PRO A 287 -20.99 16.11 -21.10
CA PRO A 287 -22.17 16.88 -21.46
C PRO A 287 -22.70 17.54 -20.19
N ASP A 288 -22.88 18.85 -20.30
CA ASP A 288 -23.51 19.71 -19.30
C ASP A 288 -24.76 19.07 -18.69
N GLY A 289 -24.85 19.21 -17.36
CA GLY A 289 -26.10 19.37 -16.64
C GLY A 289 -27.17 18.31 -16.85
N LYS A 290 -27.24 17.35 -15.91
CA LYS A 290 -28.52 16.88 -15.36
C LYS A 290 -28.32 16.38 -13.94
N ILE A 291 -28.57 17.30 -13.00
CA ILE A 291 -29.00 16.97 -11.64
C ILE A 291 -30.22 16.05 -11.80
N THR A 292 -30.03 14.76 -11.54
CA THR A 292 -31.14 13.83 -11.44
C THR A 292 -31.03 13.15 -10.09
N ASN A 293 -31.93 13.58 -9.20
CA ASN A 293 -32.33 12.85 -8.02
C ASN A 293 -32.69 11.40 -8.40
N ALA A 294 -32.06 10.43 -7.74
CA ALA A 294 -32.53 9.06 -7.55
C ALA A 294 -31.68 8.46 -6.41
N GLN A 295 -32.13 8.54 -5.17
CA GLN A 295 -33.02 7.58 -4.48
C GLN A 295 -32.29 6.30 -3.99
N MET A 296 -32.33 6.19 -2.66
CA MET A 296 -32.14 5.03 -1.76
C MET A 296 -30.73 4.61 -1.36
#